data_AF-A0A382DJ18-F1
#
_entry.id   AF-A0A382DJ18-F1
#
_cell.length_a   1.000
_cell.length_b   1.000
_cell.length_c   1.000
_cell.angle_alpha   90.00
_cell.angle_beta   90.00
_cell.angle_gamma   90.00
#
_symmetry.space_group_name_H-M   'P 1'
#
loop_
_entity.id
_entity.type
_entity.pdbx_description
1 polymer ?
#
loop_
_entity_poly.entity_id
_entity_poly.type
_entity_poly.pdbx_seq_one_letter_code
_entity_poly.pdbx_strand_id
1 'polypeptide(L)'
;MTYWGKVVGAIAGLATGGPFIALIGLFLGHQFDRGFADKFTRFGPEVADGRLQQLSPKFVDVLFQTIGHLSKSDGRVSESEIRAARALMDRLGFGPVERRGAISS
;
A
#
# COMPACT_ATOMS: atom_id res chain seq x y z
N MET A 1 -1.83 19.89 5.21
CA MET A 1 -1.18 20.94 4.38
C MET A 1 0.21 21.19 4.94
N THR A 2 1.19 20.38 4.54
CA THR A 2 2.58 20.58 4.95
C THR A 2 3.17 21.59 3.98
N TYR A 3 3.57 22.75 4.48
CA TYR A 3 4.19 23.83 3.70
C TYR A 3 5.67 24.00 4.07
N TRP A 4 6.18 23.09 4.89
CA TRP A 4 7.51 23.18 5.46
C TRP A 4 8.60 22.85 4.44
N GLY A 5 8.34 21.94 3.50
CA GLY A 5 9.29 21.58 2.45
C GLY A 5 9.66 22.77 1.58
N LYS A 6 8.67 23.51 1.06
CA LYS A 6 8.92 24.70 0.24
C LYS A 6 9.59 25.84 1.02
N VAL A 7 9.24 26.03 2.30
CA VAL A 7 9.82 27.09 3.15
C VAL A 7 11.28 26.79 3.47
N VAL A 8 11.58 25.57 3.92
CA VAL A 8 12.94 25.13 4.22
C VAL A 8 13.80 25.13 2.96
N GLY A 9 13.28 24.62 1.85
CA GLY A 9 13.99 24.61 0.56
C GLY A 9 14.32 26.01 0.04
N ALA A 10 13.39 26.95 0.15
CA ALA A 10 13.60 28.34 -0.26
C ALA A 10 14.66 29.05 0.60
N ILE A 11 14.57 28.91 1.94
CA ILE A 11 15.51 29.54 2.88
C ILE A 11 16.92 28.94 2.72
N ALA A 12 17.02 27.62 2.63
CA ALA A 12 18.30 26.93 2.46
C ALA A 12 18.95 27.30 1.10
N GLY A 13 18.17 27.37 0.03
CA GLY A 13 18.67 27.79 -1.27
C GLY A 13 19.14 29.24 -1.28
N LEU A 14 18.40 30.13 -0.61
CA LEU A 14 18.79 31.55 -0.46
C LEU A 14 20.10 31.69 0.32
N ALA A 15 20.25 30.97 1.42
CA ALA A 15 21.44 31.01 2.27
C ALA A 15 22.68 30.42 1.58
N THR A 16 22.52 29.47 0.65
CA THR A 16 23.64 28.75 0.03
C THR A 16 24.20 29.46 -1.20
N GLY A 17 23.34 30.06 -2.04
CA GLY A 17 23.83 30.72 -3.26
C GLY A 17 22.85 31.71 -3.87
N GLY A 18 22.04 32.35 -3.03
CA GLY A 18 21.24 33.49 -3.43
C GLY A 18 19.93 33.14 -4.17
N PRO A 19 19.30 34.13 -4.83
CA PRO A 19 17.91 34.04 -5.27
C PRO A 19 17.64 32.92 -6.28
N PHE A 20 18.61 32.61 -7.14
CA PHE A 20 18.45 31.56 -8.15
C PHE A 20 18.37 30.16 -7.52
N ILE A 21 19.26 29.86 -6.58
CA ILE A 21 19.24 28.57 -5.85
C ILE A 21 18.00 28.48 -4.95
N ALA A 22 17.54 29.60 -4.38
CA ALA A 22 16.30 29.66 -3.62
C ALA A 22 15.06 29.21 -4.43
N LEU A 23 14.97 29.58 -5.71
CA LEU A 23 13.87 29.15 -6.58
C LEU A 23 13.89 27.65 -6.86
N ILE A 24 15.08 27.08 -7.06
CA ILE A 24 15.25 25.63 -7.23
C ILE A 24 14.87 24.90 -5.93
N GLY A 25 15.31 25.40 -4.78
CA GLY A 25 14.96 24.85 -3.47
C GLY A 25 13.47 24.95 -3.15
N LEU A 26 12.82 26.06 -3.50
CA LEU A 26 11.37 26.24 -3.39
C LEU A 26 10.62 25.20 -4.24
N PHE A 27 11.04 25.01 -5.49
CA PHE A 27 10.43 24.03 -6.40
C PHE A 27 10.57 22.60 -5.89
N LEU A 28 11.78 22.20 -5.46
CA LEU A 28 12.03 20.89 -4.88
C LEU A 28 11.24 20.69 -3.58
N GLY A 29 11.22 21.69 -2.70
CA GLY A 29 10.45 21.66 -1.46
C GLY A 29 8.94 21.55 -1.68
N HIS A 30 8.41 22.19 -2.72
CA HIS A 30 7.01 22.07 -3.12
C HIS A 30 6.66 20.67 -3.62
N GLN A 31 7.59 20.01 -4.33
CA GLN A 31 7.41 18.61 -4.74
C GLN A 31 7.45 17.66 -3.54
N PHE A 32 8.29 17.92 -2.54
CA PHE A 32 8.30 17.21 -1.25
C PHE A 32 6.95 17.37 -0.52
N ASP A 33 6.44 18.59 -0.43
CA ASP A 33 5.14 18.91 0.19
C ASP A 33 3.95 18.28 -0.54
N ARG A 34 4.07 18.03 -1.87
CA ARG A 34 3.04 17.36 -2.70
C ARG A 34 3.00 15.83 -2.57
N GLY A 35 3.74 15.23 -1.64
CA GLY A 35 3.68 13.80 -1.36
C GLY A 35 4.78 12.97 -2.03
N PHE A 36 5.86 13.59 -2.51
CA PHE A 36 7.07 12.86 -2.90
C PHE A 36 7.71 12.16 -1.69
N ALA A 37 7.62 12.78 -0.50
CA ALA A 37 8.04 12.17 0.77
C ALA A 37 7.27 10.87 1.06
N ASP A 38 5.94 10.88 0.91
CA ASP A 38 5.09 9.69 1.09
C ASP A 38 5.43 8.58 0.09
N LYS A 39 5.81 8.94 -1.14
CA LYS A 39 6.26 7.96 -2.13
C LYS A 39 7.63 7.38 -1.80
N PHE A 40 8.54 8.18 -1.24
CA PHE A 40 9.87 7.72 -0.83
C PHE A 40 9.82 6.83 0.40
N THR A 41 9.00 7.18 1.40
CA THR A 41 8.74 6.33 2.58
C THR A 41 7.98 5.06 2.23
N ARG A 42 7.16 5.07 1.15
CA ARG A 42 6.50 3.86 0.61
C ARG A 42 7.44 2.78 0.08
N PHE A 43 8.73 3.07 -0.13
CA PHE A 43 9.75 2.09 -0.54
C PHE A 43 10.50 1.43 0.64
N GLY A 44 10.14 1.74 1.89
CA GLY A 44 10.73 1.10 3.07
C GLY A 44 10.22 -0.33 3.35
N PRO A 45 11.01 -1.18 4.04
CA PRO A 45 10.63 -2.56 4.39
C PRO A 45 9.32 -2.66 5.20
N GLU A 46 9.03 -1.63 5.99
CA GLU A 46 7.89 -1.54 6.92
C GLU A 46 6.53 -1.45 6.22
N VAL A 47 6.53 -1.17 4.91
CA VAL A 47 5.30 -1.01 4.10
C VAL A 47 4.82 -2.36 3.55
N ALA A 48 5.61 -3.42 3.64
CA ALA A 48 5.19 -4.75 3.19
C ALA A 48 4.04 -5.31 4.04
N ASP A 49 4.06 -5.11 5.36
CA ASP A 49 3.02 -5.60 6.28
C ASP A 49 1.71 -4.79 6.16
N GLY A 50 1.79 -3.47 5.94
CA GLY A 50 0.61 -2.62 5.76
C GLY A 50 -0.09 -2.79 4.40
N ARG A 51 0.60 -3.31 3.37
CA ARG A 51 0.02 -3.50 2.02
C ARG A 51 -0.96 -4.67 1.94
N LEU A 52 -0.77 -5.71 2.75
CA LEU A 52 -1.71 -6.84 2.78
C LEU A 52 -3.11 -6.40 3.27
N GLN A 53 -3.18 -5.39 4.13
CA GLN A 53 -4.41 -4.78 4.62
C GLN A 53 -5.06 -3.79 3.62
N GLN A 54 -4.38 -3.45 2.52
CA GLN A 54 -4.82 -2.48 1.52
C GLN A 54 -5.04 -3.08 0.13
N LEU A 55 -5.31 -4.40 0.06
CA LEU A 55 -5.69 -5.02 -1.21
C LEU A 55 -7.04 -4.48 -1.68
N SER A 56 -7.17 -4.25 -2.99
CA SER A 56 -8.46 -3.86 -3.57
C SER A 56 -9.48 -5.00 -3.39
N PRO A 57 -10.75 -4.71 -3.08
CA PRO A 57 -11.80 -5.73 -3.00
C PRO A 57 -11.84 -6.65 -4.23
N LYS A 58 -11.67 -6.10 -5.44
CA LYS A 58 -11.63 -6.89 -6.68
C LYS A 58 -10.47 -7.88 -6.74
N PHE A 59 -9.31 -7.52 -6.18
CA PHE A 59 -8.16 -8.42 -6.14
C PHE A 59 -8.44 -9.59 -5.19
N VAL A 60 -9.04 -9.29 -4.03
CA VAL A 60 -9.48 -10.29 -3.06
C VAL A 60 -10.48 -11.25 -3.70
N ASP A 61 -11.49 -10.74 -4.41
CA ASP A 61 -12.50 -11.57 -5.06
C ASP A 61 -11.85 -12.55 -6.06
N VAL A 62 -11.00 -12.05 -6.96
CA VAL A 62 -10.30 -12.88 -7.95
C VAL A 62 -9.38 -13.90 -7.29
N LEU A 63 -8.68 -13.52 -6.21
CA LEU A 63 -7.82 -14.41 -5.45
C LEU A 63 -8.60 -15.60 -4.89
N PHE A 64 -9.71 -15.34 -4.20
CA PHE A 64 -10.52 -16.40 -3.59
C PHE A 64 -11.30 -17.22 -4.61
N GLN A 65 -11.72 -16.63 -5.73
CA GLN A 65 -12.24 -17.39 -6.89
C GLN A 65 -11.21 -18.37 -7.44
N THR A 66 -9.97 -17.91 -7.61
CA THR A 66 -8.87 -18.75 -8.14
C THR A 66 -8.53 -19.88 -7.17
N ILE A 67 -8.41 -19.59 -5.87
CA ILE A 67 -8.18 -20.60 -4.84
C ILE A 67 -9.33 -21.61 -4.80
N GLY A 68 -10.57 -21.13 -4.87
CA GLY A 68 -11.75 -21.99 -4.90
C GLY A 68 -11.82 -22.88 -6.14
N HIS A 69 -11.40 -22.38 -7.30
CA HIS A 69 -11.30 -23.17 -8.53
C HIS A 69 -10.19 -24.21 -8.43
N LEU A 70 -9.01 -23.82 -7.94
CA LEU A 70 -7.88 -24.72 -7.73
C LEU A 70 -8.24 -25.86 -6.76
N SER A 71 -8.89 -25.53 -5.64
CA SER A 71 -9.28 -26.50 -4.61
C SER A 71 -10.39 -27.47 -5.05
N LYS A 72 -11.06 -27.18 -6.17
CA LYS A 72 -12.09 -28.06 -6.76
C LYS A 72 -11.57 -28.83 -7.97
N SER A 73 -10.35 -28.57 -8.41
CA SER A 73 -9.80 -29.14 -9.64
C SER A 73 -9.63 -30.66 -9.58
N ASP A 74 -9.44 -31.22 -8.39
CA ASP A 74 -9.36 -32.66 -8.10
C ASP A 74 -10.72 -33.29 -7.73
N GLY A 75 -11.80 -32.49 -7.73
CA GLY A 75 -13.16 -32.91 -7.45
C GLY A 75 -13.56 -32.93 -5.96
N ARG A 76 -12.65 -32.66 -5.01
CA ARG A 76 -12.99 -32.58 -3.58
C ARG A 76 -12.10 -31.57 -2.84
N VAL A 77 -12.73 -30.58 -2.23
CA VAL A 77 -12.03 -29.66 -1.31
C VAL A 77 -11.62 -30.40 -0.03
N SER A 78 -10.33 -30.49 0.22
CA SER A 78 -9.71 -31.08 1.41
C SER A 78 -9.71 -30.12 2.60
N GLU A 79 -9.60 -30.67 3.82
CA GLU A 79 -9.42 -29.84 5.01
C GLU A 79 -8.13 -29.01 4.96
N SER A 80 -7.10 -29.52 4.27
CA SER A 80 -5.83 -28.82 4.15
C SER A 80 -5.96 -27.51 3.36
N GLU A 81 -6.78 -27.51 2.31
CA GLU A 81 -7.08 -26.32 1.51
C GLU A 81 -7.96 -25.35 2.27
N ILE A 82 -8.95 -25.85 3.04
CA ILE A 82 -9.76 -25.01 3.92
C ILE A 82 -8.88 -24.31 4.96
N ARG A 83 -7.91 -25.03 5.55
CA ARG A 83 -6.93 -24.44 6.48
C ARG A 83 -6.06 -23.40 5.79
N ALA A 84 -5.58 -23.67 4.58
CA ALA A 84 -4.75 -22.73 3.82
C ALA A 84 -5.52 -21.43 3.48
N ALA A 85 -6.77 -21.55 3.01
CA ALA A 85 -7.63 -20.41 2.72
C ALA A 85 -7.92 -19.57 3.97
N ARG A 86 -8.18 -20.21 5.12
CA ARG A 86 -8.40 -19.51 6.39
C ARG A 86 -7.14 -18.80 6.88
N ALA A 87 -5.98 -19.45 6.80
CA ALA A 87 -4.70 -18.83 7.15
C ALA A 87 -4.39 -17.60 6.27
N LEU A 88 -4.79 -17.62 4.99
CA LEU A 88 -4.72 -16.46 4.12
C LEU A 88 -5.66 -15.34 4.59
N MET A 89 -6.91 -15.64 4.93
CA MET A 89 -7.84 -14.64 5.49
C MET A 89 -7.30 -13.99 6.77
N ASP A 90 -6.66 -14.78 7.64
CA ASP A 90 -6.04 -14.28 8.87
C ASP A 90 -4.86 -13.34 8.56
N ARG A 91 -3.99 -13.71 7.60
CA ARG A 91 -2.86 -12.86 7.15
C ARG A 91 -3.33 -11.56 6.48
N LEU A 92 -4.47 -11.59 5.80
CA LEU A 92 -5.08 -10.41 5.20
C LEU A 92 -5.83 -9.54 6.22
N GLY A 93 -5.92 -9.99 7.48
CA GLY A 93 -6.61 -9.25 8.54
C GLY A 93 -8.13 -9.23 8.40
N PHE A 94 -8.73 -10.22 7.72
CA PHE A 94 -10.16 -10.21 7.43
C PHE A 94 -11.00 -10.37 8.70
N GLY A 95 -11.90 -9.43 8.91
CA GLY A 95 -13.01 -9.50 9.84
C GLY A 95 -14.18 -10.35 9.32
N PRO A 96 -15.28 -10.45 10.11
CA PRO A 96 -16.39 -11.36 9.80
C PRO A 96 -17.10 -11.07 8.46
N VAL A 97 -17.13 -9.81 8.03
CA VAL A 97 -17.77 -9.41 6.77
C VAL A 97 -16.93 -9.81 5.56
N GLU A 98 -15.64 -9.49 5.58
CA GLU A 98 -14.71 -9.82 4.48
C GLU A 98 -14.57 -11.33 4.29
N ARG A 99 -14.53 -12.10 5.39
CA ARG A 99 -14.52 -13.57 5.32
C ARG A 99 -15.75 -14.13 4.61
N ARG A 100 -16.93 -13.59 4.89
CA ARG A 100 -18.17 -14.02 4.21
C ARG A 100 -18.10 -13.72 2.71
N GLY A 101 -17.65 -12.52 2.34
CA GLY A 101 -17.46 -12.13 0.95
C GLY A 101 -16.51 -13.07 0.21
N ALA A 102 -15.37 -13.38 0.81
CA ALA A 102 -14.37 -14.29 0.25
C ALA A 102 -14.89 -15.74 0.09
N ILE A 103 -15.77 -16.22 0.98
CA ILE A 103 -16.38 -17.56 0.87
C ILE A 103 -17.46 -17.61 -0.21
N SER A 104 -18.20 -16.52 -0.43
CA SER A 104 -19.25 -16.43 -1.44
C SER A 104 -18.74 -16.07 -2.85
N SER A 105 -17.45 -15.77 -2.98
CA SER A 105 -16.83 -15.33 -4.24
C SER A 105 -16.70 -16.45 -5.27
#